data_AF-A0A3S5AU48-F1
#
_entry.id   AF-A0A3S5AU48-F1
#
_cell.length_a   1.000
_cell.length_b   1.000
_cell.length_c   1.000
_cell.angle_alpha   90.00
_cell.angle_beta   90.00
_cell.angle_gamma   90.00
#
_symmetry.space_group_name_H-M   'P 1'
#
loop_
_entity.id
_entity.type
_entity.pdbx_description
1 polymer ?
#
loop_
_entity_poly.entity_id
_entity_poly.type
_entity_poly.pdbx_seq_one_letter_code
_entity_poly.pdbx_strand_id
1 'polypeptide(L)'
;MANPPIGPGSFAGSRRSEPTRSQVSRNSCLELALAAEQACRAGECQTGVRLFTAALAEGTDDAHLLSAIYSQLGNAQFMLQQYSQALDCHSWDLALARKFCD
;
A
#
# COMPACT_ATOMS: atom_id res chain seq x y z
N MET A 1 61.52 15.33 6.88
CA MET A 1 60.83 14.95 8.14
C MET A 1 60.17 16.23 8.65
N ALA A 2 58.86 16.40 8.77
CA ALA A 2 57.75 15.47 8.92
C ALA A 2 56.49 16.03 8.22
N ASN A 3 55.62 15.12 7.77
CA ASN A 3 54.33 15.38 7.13
C ASN A 3 53.30 15.90 8.16
N PRO A 4 52.34 16.77 7.78
CA PRO A 4 51.28 17.25 8.67
C PRO A 4 50.21 16.18 8.98
N PRO A 5 49.43 16.36 10.06
CA PRO A 5 48.53 15.35 10.60
C PRO A 5 47.31 15.09 9.71
N ILE A 6 46.97 13.81 9.61
CA ILE A 6 45.74 13.27 9.01
C ILE A 6 44.55 13.63 9.89
N GLY A 7 43.55 14.30 9.32
CA GLY A 7 42.21 14.40 9.90
C GLY A 7 41.25 15.16 8.99
N PRO A 8 39.93 15.08 9.25
CA PRO A 8 39.14 13.89 9.52
C PRO A 8 38.59 13.28 8.21
N GLY A 9 38.25 12.00 8.26
CA GLY A 9 37.72 11.25 7.12
C GLY A 9 36.53 11.96 6.46
N SER A 10 36.62 12.06 5.13
CA SER A 10 35.49 12.30 4.25
C SER A 10 34.44 11.21 4.48
N PHE A 11 33.52 11.46 5.40
CA PHE A 11 32.23 10.80 5.35
C PHE A 11 31.52 11.36 4.12
N ALA A 12 31.59 10.57 3.04
CA ALA A 12 30.70 10.66 1.91
C ALA A 12 29.26 10.54 2.43
N GLY A 13 28.69 11.68 2.83
CA GLY A 13 27.27 11.85 3.01
C GLY A 13 26.63 11.77 1.63
N SER A 14 26.39 10.54 1.18
CA SER A 14 25.33 10.28 0.20
C SER A 14 24.11 11.01 0.73
N ARG A 15 23.74 12.11 0.06
CA ARG A 15 22.45 12.76 0.23
C ARG A 15 21.40 11.72 -0.13
N ARG A 16 21.02 10.90 0.85
CA ARG A 16 19.74 10.22 0.86
C ARG A 16 18.74 11.37 0.88
N SER A 17 18.11 11.59 -0.26
CA SER A 17 16.91 12.39 -0.37
C SER A 17 15.97 11.90 0.73
N GLU A 18 15.81 12.69 1.80
CA GLU A 18 14.84 12.41 2.84
C GLU A 18 13.49 12.28 2.13
N PRO A 19 12.87 11.10 2.13
CA PRO A 19 11.57 10.96 1.52
C PRO A 19 10.63 11.86 2.31
N THR A 20 10.01 12.81 1.61
CA THR A 20 9.00 13.68 2.22
C THR A 20 7.97 12.79 2.92
N ARG A 21 7.45 13.18 4.09
CA ARG A 21 6.51 12.35 4.88
C ARG A 21 5.33 11.82 4.04
N SER A 22 4.93 12.57 3.01
CA SER A 22 3.92 12.24 2.00
C SER A 22 4.39 11.32 0.86
N GLN A 23 5.69 11.17 0.61
CA GLN A 23 6.25 10.08 -0.19
C GLN A 23 6.44 8.81 0.63
N VAL A 24 6.84 8.90 1.91
CA VAL A 24 6.95 7.71 2.78
C VAL A 24 5.62 7.00 2.92
N SER A 25 4.52 7.72 3.16
CA SER A 25 3.18 7.09 3.25
C SER A 25 2.67 6.56 1.90
N ARG A 26 2.96 7.22 0.75
CA ARG A 26 2.60 6.67 -0.57
C ARG A 26 3.37 5.40 -0.89
N ASN A 27 4.67 5.38 -0.60
CA ASN A 27 5.50 4.18 -0.73
C ASN A 27 5.02 3.09 0.22
N SER A 28 4.64 3.44 1.46
CA SER A 28 4.16 2.48 2.45
C SER A 28 2.79 1.87 2.10
N CYS A 29 1.83 2.68 1.65
CA CYS A 29 0.51 2.21 1.21
C CYS A 29 0.62 1.29 -0.01
N LEU A 30 1.41 1.69 -1.02
CA LEU A 30 1.65 0.89 -2.21
C LEU A 30 2.37 -0.43 -1.89
N GLU A 31 3.40 -0.40 -1.04
CA GLU A 31 4.11 -1.61 -0.60
C GLU A 31 3.19 -2.56 0.16
N LEU A 32 2.35 -2.05 1.06
CA LEU A 32 1.35 -2.84 1.77
C LEU A 32 0.34 -3.48 0.82
N ALA A 33 -0.12 -2.75 -0.19
CA ALA A 33 -1.03 -3.27 -1.22
C ALA A 33 -0.39 -4.38 -2.07
N LEU A 34 0.88 -4.22 -2.45
CA LEU A 34 1.62 -5.25 -3.19
C LEU A 34 1.88 -6.50 -2.35
N ALA A 35 2.27 -6.32 -1.08
CA ALA A 35 2.44 -7.42 -0.14
C ALA A 35 1.10 -8.17 0.09
N ALA A 36 -0.01 -7.42 0.18
CA ALA A 36 -1.34 -7.99 0.30
C ALA A 36 -1.73 -8.83 -0.92
N GLU A 37 -1.47 -8.33 -2.14
CA GLU A 37 -1.72 -9.07 -3.38
C GLU A 37 -0.91 -10.36 -3.42
N GLN A 38 0.37 -10.31 -3.03
CA GLN A 38 1.22 -11.49 -2.98
C GLN A 38 0.73 -12.52 -1.96
N ALA A 39 0.31 -12.07 -0.78
CA ALA A 39 -0.29 -12.95 0.23
C ALA A 39 -1.58 -13.61 -0.27
N CYS A 40 -2.45 -12.85 -0.96
CA CYS A 40 -3.65 -13.40 -1.59
C CYS A 40 -3.31 -14.47 -2.64
N ARG A 41 -2.31 -14.22 -3.49
CA ARG A 41 -1.84 -15.20 -4.49
C ARG A 41 -1.23 -16.46 -3.87
N ALA A 42 -0.63 -16.34 -2.69
CA ALA A 42 -0.10 -17.47 -1.94
C ALA A 42 -1.20 -18.29 -1.22
N GLY A 43 -2.47 -17.87 -1.30
CA GLY A 43 -3.60 -18.51 -0.62
C GLY A 43 -3.81 -17.99 0.81
N GLU A 44 -2.95 -17.11 1.31
CA GLU A 44 -3.07 -16.46 2.61
C GLU A 44 -3.99 -15.23 2.55
N CYS A 45 -5.24 -15.46 2.13
CA CYS A 45 -6.20 -14.39 1.89
C CYS A 45 -6.51 -13.58 3.17
N GLN A 46 -6.46 -14.20 4.36
CA GLN A 46 -6.61 -13.48 5.64
C GLN A 46 -5.47 -12.50 5.90
N THR A 47 -4.23 -12.90 5.61
CA THR A 47 -3.04 -12.03 5.70
C THR A 47 -3.19 -10.88 4.70
N GLY A 48 -3.60 -11.18 3.47
CA GLY A 48 -3.85 -10.18 2.43
C GLY A 48 -4.90 -9.15 2.83
N VAL A 49 -6.05 -9.59 3.38
CA VAL A 49 -7.09 -8.67 3.89
C VAL A 49 -6.52 -7.73 4.94
N ARG A 50 -5.78 -8.25 5.94
CA ARG A 50 -5.16 -7.41 6.99
C ARG A 50 -4.19 -6.37 6.43
N LEU A 51 -3.39 -6.75 5.44
CA LEU A 51 -2.43 -5.87 4.79
C LEU A 51 -3.13 -4.79 3.95
N PHE A 52 -4.16 -5.14 3.18
CA PHE A 52 -4.99 -4.15 2.48
C PHE A 52 -5.69 -3.20 3.45
N THR A 53 -6.17 -3.68 4.60
CA THR A 53 -6.77 -2.80 5.61
C THR A 53 -5.75 -1.85 6.22
N ALA A 54 -4.51 -2.31 6.43
CA ALA A 54 -3.40 -1.47 6.87
C ALA A 54 -3.03 -0.42 5.81
N ALA A 55 -3.03 -0.80 4.53
CA ALA A 55 -2.79 0.13 3.42
C ALA A 55 -3.85 1.24 3.37
N LEU A 56 -5.12 0.92 3.63
CA LEU A 56 -6.20 1.90 3.73
C LEU A 56 -6.05 2.82 4.96
N ALA A 57 -5.53 2.30 6.08
CA ALA A 57 -5.31 3.07 7.30
C ALA A 57 -4.15 4.06 7.18
N GLU A 58 -3.08 3.71 6.45
CA GLU A 58 -2.00 4.63 6.09
C GLU A 58 -2.51 5.78 5.20
N GLY A 59 -3.48 5.47 4.33
CA GLY A 59 -4.07 6.44 3.41
C GLY A 59 -3.16 6.75 2.22
N THR A 60 -3.78 7.15 1.12
CA THR A 60 -3.07 7.58 -0.10
C THR A 60 -3.85 8.69 -0.79
N ASP A 61 -3.14 9.64 -1.38
CA ASP A 61 -3.73 10.71 -2.21
C ASP A 61 -4.07 10.21 -3.62
N ASP A 62 -3.70 8.97 -3.96
CA ASP A 62 -3.94 8.38 -5.28
C ASP A 62 -5.24 7.57 -5.31
N ALA A 63 -6.26 8.14 -5.95
CA ALA A 63 -7.57 7.53 -6.12
C ALA A 63 -7.52 6.20 -6.90
N HIS A 64 -6.56 6.03 -7.83
CA HIS A 64 -6.42 4.80 -8.59
C HIS A 64 -5.87 3.66 -7.72
N LEU A 65 -4.90 3.96 -6.85
CA LEU A 65 -4.36 3.00 -5.90
C LEU A 65 -5.43 2.56 -4.88
N LEU A 66 -6.22 3.51 -4.37
CA LEU A 66 -7.37 3.23 -3.50
C LEU A 66 -8.38 2.28 -4.16
N SER A 67 -8.75 2.54 -5.41
CA SER A 67 -9.67 1.68 -6.18
C SER A 67 -9.09 0.27 -6.37
N ALA A 68 -7.80 0.15 -6.69
CA ALA A 68 -7.13 -1.15 -6.80
C ALA A 68 -7.13 -1.92 -5.47
N ILE A 69 -6.86 -1.26 -4.35
CA ILE A 69 -6.89 -1.88 -3.01
C ILE A 69 -8.28 -2.42 -2.67
N TYR A 70 -9.34 -1.63 -2.89
CA TYR A 70 -10.71 -2.07 -2.61
C TYR A 70 -11.15 -3.24 -3.49
N SER A 71 -10.84 -3.20 -4.79
CA SER A 71 -11.16 -4.28 -5.73
C SER A 71 -10.47 -5.60 -5.31
N GLN A 72 -9.19 -5.53 -4.97
CA GLN A 72 -8.40 -6.70 -4.58
C GLN A 72 -8.78 -7.22 -3.19
N LEU A 73 -9.14 -6.34 -2.25
CA LEU A 73 -9.69 -6.71 -0.95
C LEU A 73 -11.02 -7.47 -1.11
N GLY A 74 -11.91 -7.00 -1.99
CA GLY A 74 -13.17 -7.70 -2.31
C GLY A 74 -12.92 -9.11 -2.86
N ASN A 75 -11.95 -9.25 -3.78
CA ASN A 75 -11.53 -10.56 -4.30
C ASN A 75 -10.95 -11.46 -3.18
N ALA A 76 -10.16 -10.90 -2.27
CA ALA A 76 -9.60 -11.65 -1.14
C ALA A 76 -10.68 -12.12 -0.17
N GLN A 77 -11.69 -11.29 0.13
CA GLN A 77 -12.83 -11.66 0.95
C GLN A 77 -13.73 -12.71 0.27
N PHE A 78 -13.90 -12.61 -1.05
CA PHE A 78 -14.59 -13.61 -1.85
C PHE A 78 -13.90 -14.99 -1.76
N MET A 79 -12.57 -15.02 -1.84
CA MET A 79 -11.79 -16.26 -1.67
C MET A 79 -11.88 -16.83 -0.25
N LEU A 80 -12.12 -16.00 0.77
CA LEU A 80 -12.36 -16.44 2.15
C LEU A 80 -13.77 -17.02 2.38
N GLN A 81 -14.57 -17.19 1.33
CA GLN A 81 -15.95 -17.67 1.39
C GLN A 81 -16.86 -16.82 2.30
N GLN A 82 -16.47 -15.56 2.57
CA GLN A 82 -17.29 -14.56 3.27
C GLN A 82 -18.22 -13.88 2.26
N TYR A 83 -19.04 -14.68 1.59
CA TYR A 83 -19.84 -14.28 0.44
C TYR A 83 -20.85 -13.16 0.76
N SER A 84 -21.31 -13.07 2.01
CA SER A 84 -22.17 -11.99 2.49
C SER A 84 -21.45 -10.63 2.49
N GLN A 85 -20.18 -10.57 2.94
CA GLN A 85 -19.39 -9.33 2.90
C GLN A 85 -19.00 -8.95 1.47
N ALA A 86 -18.68 -9.93 0.62
CA ALA A 86 -18.40 -9.68 -0.80
C ALA A 86 -19.61 -9.10 -1.55
N LEU A 87 -20.82 -9.56 -1.22
CA LEU A 87 -22.07 -9.06 -1.78
C LEU A 87 -22.35 -7.61 -1.39
N ASP A 88 -22.10 -7.25 -0.13
CA ASP A 88 -22.23 -5.87 0.35
C ASP A 88 -21.22 -4.96 -0.38
N CYS A 89 -19.94 -5.37 -0.46
CA CYS A 89 -18.92 -4.60 -1.17
C CYS A 89 -19.25 -4.38 -2.66
N HIS A 90 -19.70 -5.40 -3.38
CA HIS A 90 -20.13 -5.23 -4.77
C HIS A 90 -21.37 -4.34 -4.93
N SER A 91 -22.28 -4.35 -3.94
CA SER A 91 -23.44 -3.47 -3.93
C SER A 91 -23.05 -2.01 -3.73
N TRP A 92 -22.08 -1.72 -2.86
CA TRP A 92 -21.53 -0.39 -2.67
C TRP A 92 -20.80 0.11 -3.93
N ASP A 93 -20.00 -0.74 -4.57
CA ASP A 93 -19.25 -0.38 -5.78
C ASP A 93 -20.19 -0.04 -6.95
N LEU A 94 -21.27 -0.82 -7.11
CA LEU A 94 -22.32 -0.53 -8.10
C LEU A 94 -23.07 0.78 -7.81
N ALA A 95 -23.34 1.09 -6.54
CA ALA A 95 -23.99 2.33 -6.14
C ALA A 95 -23.08 3.54 -6.36
N LEU A 96 -21.78 3.39 -6.15
CA LEU A 96 -20.78 4.42 -6.44
C LEU A 96 -20.68 4.68 -7.94
N ALA A 97 -20.51 3.62 -8.74
CA ALA A 97 -20.41 3.71 -10.20
C ALA A 97 -21.65 4.39 -10.82
N ARG A 98 -22.84 4.15 -10.27
CA ARG A 98 -24.07 4.84 -10.68
C ARG A 98 -24.11 6.31 -10.29
N LYS A 99 -23.63 6.67 -9.09
CA LYS A 99 -23.62 8.06 -8.63
C LYS A 99 -22.61 8.96 -9.34
N PHE A 100 -21.58 8.38 -9.94
CA PHE A 100 -20.52 9.12 -10.64
C PHE A 100 -20.65 9.09 -12.17
N CYS A 101 -21.71 8.49 -12.71
CA CYS A 101 -21.98 8.44 -14.15
C CYS A 101 -23.04 9.48 -14.61
N ASP A 102 -23.34 10.49 -13.79
CA ASP A 102 -24.16 11.66 -14.17
C ASP A 102 -23.31 12.93 -14.30
#